data_AF-M0LBT8-F1
#
_entry.id   AF-M0LBT8-F1
#
_cell.length_a   1.000
_cell.length_b   1.000
_cell.length_c   1.000
_cell.angle_alpha   90.00
_cell.angle_beta   90.00
_cell.angle_gamma   90.00
#
_symmetry.space_group_name_H-M   'P 1'
#
loop_
_entity.id
_entity.type
_entity.pdbx_description
1 polymer ?
#
loop_
_entity_poly.entity_id
_entity_poly.type
_entity_poly.pdbx_seq_one_letter_code
_entity_poly.pdbx_strand_id
1 'polypeptide(L)'
;MTTTQTERTRGRFVLIGCGDAKTDQPVAVRDLYTSSYFSVKRSYAEAAVQWARTADRRANTWAVLSAEHGILMPRQTVAPYDTTIEDLRDDPIEGEANYWLPSGEQVETRLDRWALRVHSSLGDWLRRPYAADQQESPCRELVVLAGSDYVDALRERDIFDGRPTAIRAGRETYTSLPPKATVRFPFQERDFDGMFDQMDWLSDRVEELSSAAAPARRSELSAFDGGFERDSATWQTGHSGVDVEGTEQAGLDAFENVPERFLATRQTSLATDGGEREQDG
;
A
#
# COMPACT_ATOMS: atom_id res chain seq x y z
N MET A 1 -14.40 6.20 22.79
CA MET A 1 -13.94 5.12 21.88
C MET A 1 -13.21 4.07 22.69
N THR A 2 -13.72 2.84 22.69
CA THR A 2 -13.09 1.70 23.37
C THR A 2 -11.88 1.22 22.55
N THR A 3 -10.83 0.75 23.23
CA THR A 3 -9.57 0.24 22.64
C THR A 3 -9.81 -0.75 21.49
N THR A 4 -10.90 -1.52 21.56
CA THR A 4 -11.34 -2.49 20.56
C THR A 4 -11.71 -1.88 19.21
N GLN A 5 -12.24 -0.65 19.14
CA GLN A 5 -12.63 -0.03 17.87
C GLN A 5 -11.41 0.57 17.13
N THR A 6 -10.44 1.11 17.87
CA THR A 6 -9.16 1.60 17.33
C THR A 6 -8.24 0.46 16.87
N GLU A 7 -8.27 -0.69 17.55
CA GLU A 7 -7.55 -1.90 17.09
C GLU A 7 -8.16 -2.47 15.80
N ARG A 8 -9.47 -2.36 15.60
CA ARG A 8 -10.18 -2.87 14.41
C ARG A 8 -9.86 -2.11 13.12
N THR A 9 -9.29 -0.92 13.17
CA THR A 9 -8.89 -0.15 11.98
C THR A 9 -7.40 -0.22 11.69
N ARG A 10 -6.57 -0.67 12.64
CA ARG A 10 -5.13 -0.86 12.41
C ARG A 10 -4.89 -2.01 11.44
N GLY A 11 -4.07 -1.77 10.42
CA GLY A 11 -3.74 -2.78 9.43
C GLY A 11 -4.83 -2.99 8.37
N ARG A 12 -5.81 -2.07 8.26
CA ARG A 12 -6.79 -2.09 7.16
C ARG A 12 -6.17 -1.55 5.88
N PHE A 13 -6.27 -2.32 4.81
CA PHE A 13 -5.97 -1.92 3.43
C PHE A 13 -7.26 -1.91 2.62
N VAL A 14 -7.33 -1.08 1.57
CA VAL A 14 -8.54 -0.94 0.75
C VAL A 14 -8.20 -1.08 -0.73
N LEU A 15 -8.88 -2.00 -1.42
CA LEU A 15 -8.81 -2.18 -2.86
C LEU A 15 -10.14 -1.75 -3.48
N ILE A 16 -10.15 -0.66 -4.25
CA ILE A 16 -11.38 -0.14 -4.87
C ILE A 16 -11.41 -0.51 -6.35
N GLY A 17 -12.57 -0.92 -6.89
CA GLY A 17 -12.72 -1.13 -8.32
C GLY A 17 -12.59 0.18 -9.11
N CYS A 18 -12.00 0.13 -10.30
CA CYS A 18 -11.88 1.26 -11.20
C CYS A 18 -13.25 1.83 -11.60
N GLY A 19 -13.24 3.08 -12.09
CA GLY A 19 -14.41 3.73 -12.68
C GLY A 19 -14.38 3.67 -14.21
N ASP A 20 -15.56 3.77 -14.80
CA ASP A 20 -15.71 3.88 -16.25
C ASP A 20 -15.31 5.30 -16.74
N ALA A 21 -15.95 6.32 -16.17
CA ALA A 21 -15.67 7.72 -16.46
C ALA A 21 -14.25 8.14 -16.02
N LYS A 22 -13.45 8.63 -16.96
CA LYS A 22 -12.06 9.06 -16.76
C LYS A 22 -11.81 10.47 -17.32
N THR A 23 -10.73 11.11 -16.90
CA THR A 23 -10.19 12.31 -17.55
C THR A 23 -9.66 11.99 -18.96
N ASP A 24 -9.34 13.00 -19.75
CA ASP A 24 -8.77 12.86 -21.10
C ASP A 24 -7.24 12.90 -21.15
N GLN A 25 -6.60 13.31 -20.04
CA GLN A 25 -5.14 13.41 -19.93
C GLN A 25 -4.57 12.41 -18.92
N PRO A 26 -3.29 12.01 -19.06
CA PRO A 26 -2.59 11.24 -18.04
C PRO A 26 -2.50 12.00 -16.71
N VAL A 27 -3.06 11.41 -15.66
CA VAL A 27 -3.08 11.97 -14.30
C VAL A 27 -2.82 10.89 -13.27
N ALA A 28 -2.65 11.28 -12.00
CA ALA A 28 -2.58 10.31 -10.90
C ALA A 28 -3.86 9.48 -10.83
N VAL A 29 -3.76 8.18 -10.59
CA VAL A 29 -4.89 7.23 -10.55
C VAL A 29 -6.02 7.68 -9.64
N ARG A 30 -5.69 8.29 -8.48
CA ARG A 30 -6.69 8.82 -7.55
C ARG A 30 -7.55 9.97 -8.12
N ASP A 31 -7.06 10.62 -9.17
CA ASP A 31 -7.66 11.77 -9.84
C ASP A 31 -8.11 11.42 -11.28
N LEU A 32 -7.85 10.19 -11.74
CA LEU A 32 -8.18 9.71 -13.08
C LEU A 32 -9.68 9.51 -13.28
N TYR A 33 -10.36 8.93 -12.29
CA TYR A 33 -11.77 8.57 -12.42
C TYR A 33 -12.69 9.66 -11.89
N THR A 34 -13.66 10.07 -12.69
CA THR A 34 -14.44 11.30 -12.47
C THR A 34 -15.84 11.07 -11.92
N SER A 35 -16.27 9.82 -11.77
CA SER A 35 -17.62 9.51 -11.27
C SER A 35 -17.76 9.83 -9.77
N SER A 36 -18.98 10.22 -9.36
CA SER A 36 -19.32 10.40 -7.95
C SER A 36 -19.12 9.12 -7.14
N TYR A 37 -19.49 7.97 -7.72
CA TYR A 37 -19.31 6.66 -7.09
C TYR A 37 -17.83 6.34 -6.82
N PHE A 38 -16.93 6.62 -7.76
CA PHE A 38 -15.50 6.49 -7.51
C PHE A 38 -15.01 7.46 -6.42
N SER A 39 -15.48 8.71 -6.47
CA SER A 39 -15.12 9.73 -5.48
C SER A 39 -15.47 9.30 -4.05
N VAL A 40 -16.66 8.71 -3.86
CA VAL A 40 -17.09 8.21 -2.53
C VAL A 40 -16.28 6.97 -2.11
N LYS A 41 -15.98 6.02 -3.02
CA LYS A 41 -15.07 4.89 -2.72
C LYS A 41 -13.68 5.36 -2.33
N ARG A 42 -13.14 6.39 -3.00
CA ARG A 42 -11.87 7.02 -2.66
C ARG A 42 -11.91 7.63 -1.28
N SER A 43 -12.94 8.42 -0.95
CA SER A 43 -13.11 9.00 0.39
C SER A 43 -13.14 7.94 1.47
N TYR A 44 -13.86 6.82 1.25
CA TYR A 44 -13.84 5.68 2.16
C TYR A 44 -12.43 5.12 2.33
N ALA A 45 -11.73 4.86 1.22
CA ALA A 45 -10.39 4.29 1.24
C ALA A 45 -9.42 5.18 2.03
N GLU A 46 -9.44 6.49 1.78
CA GLU A 46 -8.60 7.46 2.47
C GLU A 46 -8.94 7.55 3.97
N ALA A 47 -10.21 7.52 4.36
CA ALA A 47 -10.62 7.50 5.77
C ALA A 47 -10.22 6.19 6.48
N ALA A 48 -10.35 5.05 5.79
CA ALA A 48 -10.06 3.73 6.33
C ALA A 48 -8.58 3.50 6.65
N VAL A 49 -7.67 4.20 5.96
CA VAL A 49 -6.22 4.01 6.09
C VAL A 49 -5.53 5.04 6.98
N GLN A 50 -6.28 5.89 7.70
CA GLN A 50 -5.71 6.93 8.57
C GLN A 50 -4.81 6.39 9.69
N TRP A 51 -4.90 5.09 10.02
CA TRP A 51 -3.98 4.43 10.94
C TRP A 51 -2.51 4.47 10.45
N ALA A 52 -2.28 4.61 9.13
CA ALA A 52 -0.96 4.76 8.56
C ALA A 52 -0.38 6.14 8.91
N ARG A 53 0.73 6.15 9.64
CA ARG A 53 1.29 7.35 10.28
C ARG A 53 1.81 8.40 9.31
N THR A 54 2.35 7.99 8.16
CA THR A 54 2.96 8.89 7.18
C THR A 54 2.03 9.11 5.99
N ALA A 55 2.11 10.29 5.37
CA ALA A 55 1.36 10.58 4.16
C ALA A 55 1.68 9.59 3.03
N ASP A 56 2.96 9.19 2.93
CA ASP A 56 3.41 8.20 1.96
C ASP A 56 2.75 6.83 2.21
N ARG A 57 2.72 6.35 3.46
CA ARG A 57 2.03 5.09 3.77
C ARG A 57 0.54 5.19 3.48
N ARG A 58 -0.14 6.26 3.93
CA ARG A 58 -1.58 6.46 3.62
C ARG A 58 -1.86 6.36 2.12
N ALA A 59 -1.03 6.99 1.29
CA ALA A 59 -1.17 6.95 -0.16
C ALA A 59 -0.86 5.58 -0.79
N ASN A 60 -0.23 4.67 -0.05
CA ASN A 60 0.13 3.32 -0.51
C ASN A 60 -0.61 2.21 0.27
N THR A 61 -1.54 2.53 1.18
CA THR A 61 -2.37 1.56 1.94
C THR A 61 -3.73 1.32 1.27
N TRP A 62 -4.01 2.01 0.18
CA TRP A 62 -5.14 1.71 -0.70
C TRP A 62 -4.70 1.72 -2.16
N ALA A 63 -5.43 1.01 -3.01
CA ALA A 63 -5.12 0.88 -4.43
C ALA A 63 -6.40 0.70 -5.26
N VAL A 64 -6.27 0.85 -6.58
CA VAL A 64 -7.36 0.64 -7.54
C VAL A 64 -7.18 -0.70 -8.27
N LEU A 65 -8.21 -1.53 -8.29
CA LEU A 65 -8.32 -2.73 -9.11
C LEU A 65 -8.79 -2.35 -10.51
N SER A 66 -8.00 -2.69 -11.52
CA SER A 66 -8.18 -2.33 -12.93
C SER A 66 -8.09 -3.58 -13.80
N ALA A 67 -9.01 -3.74 -14.77
CA ALA A 67 -8.92 -4.80 -15.77
C ALA A 67 -7.64 -4.66 -16.63
N GLU A 68 -7.26 -3.45 -17.01
CA GLU A 68 -6.07 -3.25 -17.83
C GLU A 68 -4.76 -3.50 -17.06
N HIS A 69 -4.68 -2.92 -15.85
CA HIS A 69 -3.41 -2.76 -15.15
C HIS A 69 -3.26 -3.69 -13.94
N GLY A 70 -4.32 -4.41 -13.54
CA GLY A 70 -4.31 -5.20 -12.30
C GLY A 70 -4.48 -4.30 -11.09
N ILE A 71 -3.38 -3.89 -10.44
CA ILE A 71 -3.42 -3.01 -9.27
C ILE A 71 -2.67 -1.71 -9.57
N LEU A 72 -3.33 -0.59 -9.34
CA LEU A 72 -2.80 0.75 -9.54
C LEU A 72 -2.66 1.49 -8.22
N MET A 73 -1.48 2.07 -7.99
CA MET A 73 -1.26 2.90 -6.81
C MET A 73 -1.85 4.30 -7.00
N PRO A 74 -2.43 4.92 -5.96
CA PRO A 74 -3.11 6.22 -6.05
C PRO A 74 -2.31 7.36 -6.69
N ARG A 75 -0.98 7.34 -6.53
CA ARG A 75 -0.05 8.36 -7.03
C ARG A 75 0.59 8.02 -8.38
N GLN A 76 0.33 6.83 -8.91
CA GLN A 76 0.83 6.42 -10.21
C GLN A 76 0.14 7.25 -11.31
N THR A 77 0.90 7.83 -12.23
CA THR A 77 0.35 8.52 -13.40
C THR A 77 -0.03 7.48 -14.46
N VAL A 78 -1.27 7.55 -14.94
CA VAL A 78 -1.83 6.60 -15.93
C VAL A 78 -2.64 7.39 -16.96
N ALA A 79 -2.48 7.04 -18.24
CA ALA A 79 -3.29 7.58 -19.34
C ALA A 79 -4.73 7.02 -19.28
N PRO A 80 -5.73 7.74 -19.80
CA PRO A 80 -7.07 7.16 -19.91
C PRO A 80 -7.06 5.92 -20.79
N TYR A 81 -7.91 4.97 -20.42
CA TYR A 81 -7.97 3.65 -21.03
C TYR A 81 -9.40 3.11 -20.99
N ASP A 82 -9.68 2.12 -21.84
CA ASP A 82 -11.02 1.56 -22.07
C ASP A 82 -10.97 0.03 -22.17
N THR A 83 -10.40 -0.59 -21.14
CA THR A 83 -10.41 -2.05 -20.96
C THR A 83 -11.31 -2.39 -19.78
N THR A 84 -12.27 -3.26 -20.03
CA THR A 84 -13.19 -3.83 -19.04
C THR A 84 -12.81 -5.26 -18.70
N ILE A 85 -13.43 -5.81 -17.66
CA ILE A 85 -13.23 -7.22 -17.30
C ILE A 85 -13.78 -8.18 -18.36
N GLU A 86 -14.85 -7.76 -19.06
CA GLU A 86 -15.46 -8.54 -20.15
C GLU A 86 -14.50 -8.71 -21.32
N ASP A 87 -13.67 -7.70 -21.64
CA ASP A 87 -12.67 -7.78 -22.70
C ASP A 87 -11.57 -8.83 -22.45
N LEU A 88 -11.49 -9.35 -21.22
CA LEU A 88 -10.54 -10.38 -20.82
C LEU A 88 -11.16 -11.78 -20.81
N ARG A 89 -12.50 -11.88 -20.80
CA ARG A 89 -13.23 -13.15 -20.78
C ARG A 89 -13.07 -13.87 -22.11
N ASP A 90 -12.94 -15.19 -22.04
CA ASP A 90 -12.96 -16.11 -23.18
C ASP A 90 -11.91 -15.84 -24.28
N ASP A 91 -10.92 -14.99 -24.05
CA ASP A 91 -9.81 -14.73 -24.97
C ASP A 91 -8.63 -15.66 -24.64
N PRO A 92 -8.37 -16.70 -25.44
CA PRO A 92 -7.32 -17.67 -25.18
C PRO A 92 -5.92 -17.05 -25.34
N ILE A 93 -4.96 -17.50 -24.53
CA ILE A 93 -3.56 -17.13 -24.70
C ILE A 93 -2.78 -18.26 -25.36
N GLU A 94 -2.06 -17.96 -26.43
CA GLU A 94 -1.15 -18.95 -27.04
C GLU A 94 0.11 -19.14 -26.18
N GLY A 95 0.46 -20.39 -25.88
CA GLY A 95 1.87 -20.80 -25.76
C GLY A 95 2.64 -20.55 -24.45
N GLU A 96 2.03 -20.23 -23.31
CA GLU A 96 2.77 -20.04 -22.04
C GLU A 96 2.39 -21.04 -20.94
N ALA A 97 2.52 -22.34 -21.24
CA ALA A 97 2.12 -23.45 -20.37
C ALA A 97 3.08 -23.75 -19.20
N ASN A 98 3.45 -22.76 -18.39
CA ASN A 98 4.23 -22.99 -17.15
C ASN A 98 3.64 -22.32 -15.90
N TYR A 99 2.51 -21.62 -16.03
CA TYR A 99 1.87 -20.94 -14.91
C TYR A 99 0.60 -21.66 -14.49
N TRP A 100 0.41 -21.76 -13.18
CA TRP A 100 -0.77 -22.35 -12.56
C TRP A 100 -1.42 -21.32 -11.64
N LEU A 101 -2.75 -21.27 -11.68
CA LEU A 101 -3.57 -20.49 -10.77
C LEU A 101 -3.48 -21.06 -9.34
N PRO A 102 -3.79 -20.25 -8.31
CA PRO A 102 -3.95 -20.76 -6.94
C PRO A 102 -5.02 -21.86 -6.82
N SER A 103 -6.01 -21.88 -7.72
CA SER A 103 -7.02 -22.95 -7.83
C SER A 103 -6.43 -24.30 -8.24
N GLY A 104 -5.20 -24.32 -8.76
CA GLY A 104 -4.56 -25.51 -9.32
C GLY A 104 -4.88 -25.75 -10.79
N GLU A 105 -5.55 -24.80 -11.46
CA GLU A 105 -5.82 -24.82 -12.90
C GLU A 105 -4.69 -24.17 -13.70
N GLN A 106 -4.56 -24.52 -14.97
CA GLN A 106 -3.60 -23.87 -15.86
C GLN A 106 -4.09 -22.50 -16.29
N VAL A 107 -3.16 -21.61 -16.63
CA VAL A 107 -3.49 -20.30 -17.20
C VAL A 107 -3.73 -20.47 -18.70
N GLU A 108 -4.98 -20.34 -19.13
CA GLU A 108 -5.39 -20.59 -20.53
C GLU A 108 -5.98 -19.35 -21.21
N THR A 109 -6.47 -18.40 -20.43
CA THR A 109 -7.12 -17.18 -20.93
C THR A 109 -6.42 -15.90 -20.50
N ARG A 110 -6.75 -14.78 -21.14
CA ARG A 110 -6.33 -13.45 -20.70
C ARG A 110 -6.85 -13.10 -19.31
N LEU A 111 -8.05 -13.57 -18.96
CA LEU A 111 -8.60 -13.41 -17.62
C LEU A 111 -7.75 -14.13 -16.56
N ASP A 112 -7.28 -15.34 -16.84
CA ASP A 112 -6.39 -16.09 -15.93
C ASP A 112 -5.06 -15.37 -15.75
N ARG A 113 -4.48 -14.89 -16.85
CA ARG A 113 -3.24 -14.11 -16.83
C ARG A 113 -3.41 -12.81 -16.05
N TRP A 114 -4.55 -12.14 -16.20
CA TRP A 114 -4.89 -10.96 -15.41
C TRP A 114 -5.01 -11.29 -13.92
N ALA A 115 -5.69 -12.39 -13.57
CA ALA A 115 -5.85 -12.82 -12.19
C ALA A 115 -4.48 -13.12 -11.53
N LEU A 116 -3.54 -13.74 -12.25
CA LEU A 116 -2.16 -13.91 -11.76
C LEU A 116 -1.40 -12.61 -11.59
N ARG A 117 -1.62 -11.63 -12.48
CA ARG A 117 -1.05 -10.29 -12.31
C ARG A 117 -1.59 -9.64 -11.04
N VAL A 118 -2.89 -9.75 -10.78
CA VAL A 118 -3.52 -9.26 -9.54
C VAL A 118 -2.95 -10.00 -8.33
N HIS A 119 -2.85 -11.32 -8.36
CA HIS A 119 -2.25 -12.15 -7.30
C HIS A 119 -0.86 -11.64 -6.92
N SER A 120 0.02 -11.49 -7.92
CA SER A 120 1.38 -11.04 -7.69
C SER A 120 1.43 -9.61 -7.16
N SER A 121 0.58 -8.74 -7.71
CA SER A 121 0.51 -7.35 -7.29
C SER A 121 0.01 -7.21 -5.84
N LEU A 122 -0.96 -8.04 -5.40
CA LEU A 122 -1.41 -8.08 -4.00
C LEU A 122 -0.27 -8.49 -3.07
N GLY A 123 0.43 -9.59 -3.40
CA GLY A 123 1.51 -10.12 -2.57
C GLY A 123 2.66 -9.13 -2.38
N ASP A 124 2.92 -8.29 -3.38
CA ASP A 124 3.89 -7.20 -3.29
C ASP A 124 3.36 -5.96 -2.59
N TRP A 125 2.17 -5.50 -2.96
CA TRP A 125 1.57 -4.27 -2.45
C TRP A 125 1.32 -4.32 -0.95
N LEU A 126 0.83 -5.44 -0.42
CA LEU A 126 0.45 -5.52 1.00
C LEU A 126 1.65 -5.52 1.96
N ARG A 127 2.89 -5.62 1.45
CA ARG A 127 4.11 -5.66 2.28
C ARG A 127 5.10 -4.53 1.97
N ARG A 128 5.30 -4.18 0.70
CA ARG A 128 6.37 -3.27 0.25
C ARG A 128 6.29 -1.84 0.82
N PRO A 129 5.11 -1.21 0.96
CA PRO A 129 5.01 0.15 1.54
C PRO A 129 5.51 0.25 2.99
N TYR A 130 5.73 -0.89 3.64
CA TYR A 130 6.20 -0.99 5.02
C TYR A 130 7.56 -1.66 5.13
N ALA A 131 8.24 -1.94 4.00
CA ALA A 131 9.48 -2.70 3.95
C ALA A 131 9.41 -4.04 4.71
N ALA A 132 8.24 -4.68 4.68
CA ALA A 132 7.97 -5.93 5.37
C ALA A 132 8.06 -7.14 4.42
N ASP A 133 8.26 -8.32 5.00
CA ASP A 133 7.95 -9.59 4.34
C ASP A 133 6.46 -9.95 4.50
N GLN A 134 6.07 -11.17 4.09
CA GLN A 134 4.68 -11.61 4.20
C GLN A 134 4.23 -11.86 5.65
N GLN A 135 5.14 -12.29 6.53
CA GLN A 135 4.82 -12.60 7.92
C GLN A 135 4.67 -11.33 8.77
N GLU A 136 5.43 -10.30 8.42
CA GLU A 136 5.49 -9.02 9.11
C GLU A 136 4.62 -7.93 8.47
N SER A 137 3.97 -8.23 7.33
CA SER A 137 3.04 -7.29 6.71
C SER A 137 2.04 -6.76 7.76
N PRO A 138 1.81 -5.44 7.79
CA PRO A 138 0.85 -4.86 8.72
C PRO A 138 -0.60 -5.09 8.28
N CYS A 139 -0.84 -5.65 7.09
CA CYS A 139 -2.19 -5.90 6.60
C CYS A 139 -2.87 -7.00 7.43
N ARG A 140 -3.96 -6.64 8.09
CA ARG A 140 -4.84 -7.52 8.89
C ARG A 140 -6.21 -7.68 8.25
N GLU A 141 -6.64 -6.69 7.49
CA GLU A 141 -7.92 -6.70 6.79
C GLU A 141 -7.74 -6.04 5.43
N LEU A 142 -8.10 -6.73 4.35
CA LEU A 142 -8.23 -6.18 3.01
C LEU A 142 -9.71 -5.99 2.71
N VAL A 143 -10.14 -4.74 2.57
CA VAL A 143 -11.51 -4.41 2.17
C VAL A 143 -11.54 -4.21 0.65
N VAL A 144 -12.34 -5.03 -0.05
CA VAL A 144 -12.50 -4.96 -1.51
C VAL A 144 -13.83 -4.29 -1.85
N LEU A 145 -13.74 -3.11 -2.45
CA LEU A 145 -14.88 -2.30 -2.92
C LEU A 145 -14.94 -2.32 -4.46
N ALA A 146 -15.16 -3.50 -5.03
CA ALA A 146 -15.26 -3.71 -6.47
C ALA A 146 -16.60 -4.39 -6.83
N GLY A 147 -17.02 -4.22 -8.09
CA GLY A 147 -18.22 -4.88 -8.61
C GLY A 147 -18.07 -6.41 -8.61
N SER A 148 -19.22 -7.11 -8.65
CA SER A 148 -19.27 -8.58 -8.66
C SER A 148 -18.41 -9.19 -9.75
N ASP A 149 -18.43 -8.64 -10.97
CA ASP A 149 -17.67 -9.21 -12.10
C ASP A 149 -16.16 -9.30 -11.82
N TYR A 150 -15.59 -8.31 -11.13
CA TYR A 150 -14.19 -8.34 -10.70
C TYR A 150 -13.97 -9.33 -9.55
N VAL A 151 -14.86 -9.31 -8.57
CA VAL A 151 -14.73 -10.12 -7.35
C VAL A 151 -14.88 -11.60 -7.67
N ASP A 152 -15.87 -11.96 -8.46
CA ASP A 152 -16.20 -13.33 -8.84
C ASP A 152 -15.08 -13.90 -9.73
N ALA A 153 -14.61 -13.14 -10.73
CA ALA A 153 -13.49 -13.57 -11.57
C ALA A 153 -12.21 -13.89 -10.77
N LEU A 154 -11.93 -13.15 -9.68
CA LEU A 154 -10.79 -13.40 -8.81
C LEU A 154 -11.05 -14.52 -7.78
N ARG A 155 -12.28 -14.66 -7.28
CA ARG A 155 -12.66 -15.71 -6.33
C ARG A 155 -12.67 -17.09 -6.98
N GLU A 156 -13.22 -17.21 -8.19
CA GLU A 156 -13.22 -18.46 -8.97
C GLU A 156 -11.81 -19.01 -9.20
N ARG A 157 -10.79 -18.13 -9.14
CA ARG A 157 -9.37 -18.47 -9.34
C ARG A 157 -8.59 -18.56 -8.02
N ASP A 158 -9.29 -18.59 -6.88
CA ASP A 158 -8.72 -18.66 -5.53
C ASP A 158 -7.70 -17.54 -5.20
N ILE A 159 -7.83 -16.35 -5.83
CA ILE A 159 -6.87 -15.25 -5.62
C ILE A 159 -6.91 -14.73 -4.18
N PHE A 160 -8.06 -14.79 -3.51
CA PHE A 160 -8.23 -14.29 -2.13
C PHE A 160 -8.09 -15.37 -1.05
N ASP A 161 -7.74 -16.61 -1.41
CA ASP A 161 -7.63 -17.73 -0.47
C ASP A 161 -6.28 -17.79 0.26
N GLY A 162 -5.32 -16.93 -0.11
CA GLY A 162 -3.98 -16.92 0.47
C GLY A 162 -3.15 -18.16 0.11
N ARG A 163 -3.53 -18.87 -0.96
CA ARG A 163 -2.75 -20.00 -1.47
C ARG A 163 -1.52 -19.51 -2.26
N PRO A 164 -0.38 -20.21 -2.13
CA PRO A 164 0.78 -19.92 -2.96
C PRO A 164 0.49 -20.31 -4.40
N THR A 165 1.05 -19.57 -5.34
CA THR A 165 1.10 -19.97 -6.75
C THR A 165 2.36 -20.79 -7.02
N ALA A 166 2.32 -21.64 -8.04
CA ALA A 166 3.50 -22.32 -8.57
C ALA A 166 3.95 -21.58 -9.84
N ILE A 167 4.56 -20.41 -9.69
CA ILE A 167 4.87 -19.51 -10.83
C ILE A 167 5.97 -20.07 -11.74
N ARG A 168 6.73 -21.08 -11.30
CA ARG A 168 7.61 -21.90 -12.15
C ARG A 168 8.20 -23.02 -11.29
N ALA A 169 8.18 -24.26 -11.77
CA ALA A 169 9.07 -25.33 -11.30
C ALA A 169 8.89 -25.85 -9.86
N GLY A 170 7.66 -26.13 -9.42
CA GLY A 170 7.41 -26.97 -8.22
C GLY A 170 7.94 -26.39 -6.90
N ARG A 171 8.17 -25.07 -6.83
CA ARG A 171 8.45 -24.34 -5.60
C ARG A 171 7.27 -23.41 -5.31
N GLU A 172 6.79 -23.44 -4.07
CA GLU A 172 5.80 -22.46 -3.59
C GLU A 172 6.40 -21.06 -3.70
N THR A 173 5.71 -20.15 -4.40
CA THR A 173 6.02 -18.72 -4.38
C THR A 173 5.20 -17.99 -3.33
N TYR A 174 5.43 -16.69 -3.19
CA TYR A 174 4.70 -15.83 -2.26
C TYR A 174 3.17 -15.90 -2.48
N THR A 175 2.40 -15.83 -1.40
CA THR A 175 0.93 -15.77 -1.45
C THR A 175 0.42 -14.38 -1.89
N SER A 176 -0.80 -14.28 -2.39
CA SER A 176 -1.43 -12.96 -2.66
C SER A 176 -1.71 -12.19 -1.38
N LEU A 177 -1.95 -12.89 -0.27
CA LEU A 177 -2.32 -12.31 1.01
C LEU A 177 -1.33 -12.67 2.12
N PRO A 178 -0.97 -11.74 2.99
CA PRO A 178 -0.27 -12.04 4.23
C PRO A 178 -1.03 -13.08 5.07
N PRO A 179 -0.36 -13.99 5.79
CA PRO A 179 -1.02 -15.05 6.56
C PRO A 179 -2.00 -14.57 7.65
N LYS A 180 -1.85 -13.32 8.08
CA LYS A 180 -2.66 -12.69 9.13
C LYS A 180 -3.79 -11.81 8.56
N ALA A 181 -3.88 -11.71 7.23
CA ALA A 181 -4.89 -10.88 6.57
C ALA A 181 -6.20 -11.66 6.40
N THR A 182 -7.31 -10.96 6.62
CA THR A 182 -8.66 -11.40 6.25
C THR A 182 -9.18 -10.53 5.12
N VAL A 183 -10.07 -11.04 4.28
CA VAL A 183 -10.67 -10.27 3.18
C VAL A 183 -12.14 -10.02 3.45
N ARG A 184 -12.60 -8.80 3.16
CA ARG A 184 -14.00 -8.39 3.23
C ARG A 184 -14.47 -7.86 1.90
N PHE A 185 -15.73 -8.16 1.58
CA PHE A 185 -16.38 -7.78 0.33
C PHE A 185 -17.69 -7.06 0.65
N PRO A 186 -17.65 -5.82 1.16
CA PRO A 186 -18.86 -5.18 1.70
C PRO A 186 -20.05 -5.15 0.75
N PHE A 187 -19.82 -5.00 -0.56
CA PHE A 187 -20.87 -4.97 -1.58
C PHE A 187 -21.48 -6.35 -1.88
N GLN A 188 -20.78 -7.44 -1.56
CA GLN A 188 -21.23 -8.82 -1.75
C GLN A 188 -21.72 -9.46 -0.43
N GLU A 189 -21.34 -8.90 0.72
CA GLU A 189 -21.72 -9.37 2.05
C GLU A 189 -23.03 -8.74 2.55
N ARG A 190 -23.53 -7.70 1.88
CA ARG A 190 -24.72 -6.96 2.25
C ARG A 190 -25.71 -6.95 1.09
N ASP A 191 -26.98 -6.90 1.44
CA ASP A 191 -28.06 -6.70 0.49
C ASP A 191 -28.23 -5.20 0.26
N PHE A 192 -27.81 -4.74 -0.91
CA PHE A 192 -27.93 -3.34 -1.32
C PHE A 192 -28.95 -3.23 -2.44
N ASP A 193 -29.87 -2.28 -2.34
CA ASP A 193 -30.89 -2.03 -3.38
C ASP A 193 -30.32 -1.39 -4.66
N GLY A 194 -29.03 -1.07 -4.66
CA GLY A 194 -28.30 -0.59 -5.82
C GLY A 194 -27.11 0.30 -5.49
N MET A 195 -26.59 0.98 -6.52
CA MET A 195 -25.41 1.85 -6.39
C MET A 195 -25.62 3.02 -5.42
N PHE A 196 -26.83 3.59 -5.35
CA PHE A 196 -27.11 4.73 -4.45
C PHE A 196 -27.05 4.31 -2.98
N ASP A 197 -27.65 3.17 -2.64
CA ASP A 197 -27.60 2.61 -1.28
C ASP A 197 -26.16 2.27 -0.86
N GLN A 198 -25.34 1.75 -1.80
CA GLN A 198 -23.91 1.59 -1.57
C GLN A 198 -23.18 2.93 -1.32
N MET A 199 -23.52 3.99 -2.05
CA MET A 199 -22.92 5.33 -1.85
C MET A 199 -23.31 5.93 -0.50
N ASP A 200 -24.55 5.77 -0.08
CA ASP A 200 -25.05 6.25 1.21
C ASP A 200 -24.31 5.51 2.34
N TRP A 201 -24.24 4.18 2.25
CA TRP A 201 -23.49 3.37 3.21
C TRP A 201 -22.00 3.74 3.28
N LEU A 202 -21.35 3.97 2.13
CA LEU A 202 -19.96 4.41 2.09
C LEU A 202 -19.79 5.77 2.76
N SER A 203 -20.71 6.70 2.52
CA SER A 203 -20.67 8.06 3.09
C SER A 203 -20.81 8.02 4.61
N ASP A 204 -21.77 7.25 5.13
CA ASP A 204 -21.90 6.99 6.56
C ASP A 204 -20.61 6.41 7.16
N ARG A 205 -20.00 5.44 6.47
CA ARG A 205 -18.72 4.86 6.93
C ARG A 205 -17.59 5.87 6.90
N VAL A 206 -17.53 6.77 5.92
CA VAL A 206 -16.52 7.85 5.86
C VAL A 206 -16.64 8.74 7.10
N GLU A 207 -17.86 9.15 7.46
CA GLU A 207 -18.10 9.99 8.64
C GLU A 207 -17.67 9.28 9.92
N GLU A 208 -18.02 8.01 10.07
CA GLU A 208 -17.62 7.21 11.24
C GLU A 208 -16.11 7.03 11.33
N LEU A 209 -15.45 6.65 10.23
CA LEU A 209 -14.00 6.44 10.17
C LEU A 209 -13.24 7.74 10.44
N SER A 210 -13.71 8.85 9.87
CA SER A 210 -13.11 10.17 10.07
C SER A 210 -13.29 10.63 11.52
N SER A 211 -14.48 10.41 12.10
CA SER A 211 -14.74 10.69 13.51
C SER A 211 -13.87 9.85 14.44
N ALA A 212 -13.56 8.61 14.05
CA ALA A 212 -12.66 7.73 14.77
C ALA A 212 -11.17 8.06 14.63
N ALA A 213 -10.78 8.63 13.49
CA ALA A 213 -9.41 9.07 13.25
C ALA A 213 -9.12 10.45 13.84
N ALA A 214 -10.14 11.27 14.10
CA ALA A 214 -9.97 12.59 14.69
C ALA A 214 -9.25 12.46 16.05
N PRO A 215 -8.17 13.23 16.29
CA PRO A 215 -7.57 13.29 17.61
C PRO A 215 -8.67 13.67 18.59
N ALA A 216 -8.79 12.92 19.70
CA ALA A 216 -9.72 13.28 20.76
C ALA A 216 -9.50 14.76 21.06
N ARG A 217 -10.50 15.61 20.73
CA ARG A 217 -10.42 17.02 21.09
C ARG A 217 -10.12 17.00 22.57
N ARG A 218 -8.94 17.52 22.95
CA ARG A 218 -8.64 17.79 24.35
C ARG A 218 -9.83 18.61 24.80
N SER A 219 -10.68 18.03 25.64
CA SER A 219 -11.77 18.75 26.27
C SER A 219 -11.12 20.00 26.84
N GLU A 220 -11.48 21.15 26.28
CA GLU A 220 -11.12 22.41 26.89
C GLU A 220 -11.68 22.28 28.31
N LEU A 221 -10.77 22.15 29.28
CA LEU A 221 -11.10 22.35 30.67
C LEU A 221 -11.66 23.78 30.69
N SER A 222 -12.98 23.91 30.73
CA SER A 222 -13.60 25.16 31.12
C SER A 222 -12.96 25.50 32.46
N ALA A 223 -12.17 26.56 32.46
CA ALA A 223 -11.54 27.05 33.66
C ALA A 223 -12.68 27.30 34.67
N PHE A 224 -12.73 26.46 35.70
CA PHE A 224 -13.52 26.72 36.88
C PHE A 224 -12.96 28.02 37.46
N ASP A 225 -13.83 29.00 37.64
CA ASP A 225 -13.53 30.36 38.10
C ASP A 225 -13.18 30.36 39.60
N GLY A 226 -12.16 29.59 39.95
CA GLY A 226 -11.57 29.48 41.27
C GLY A 226 -10.13 29.95 41.17
N GLY A 227 -9.92 31.24 41.46
CA GLY A 227 -8.60 31.85 41.50
C GLY A 227 -7.62 31.01 42.31
N PHE A 228 -6.65 30.43 41.61
CA PHE A 228 -5.44 29.92 42.21
C PHE A 228 -4.34 30.92 41.84
N GLU A 229 -3.95 31.77 42.79
CA GLU A 229 -2.70 32.52 42.69
C GLU A 229 -1.57 31.49 42.54
N ARG A 230 -1.00 31.44 41.34
CA ARG A 230 0.28 30.78 41.13
C ARG A 230 1.35 31.82 41.34
N ASP A 231 2.19 31.62 42.34
CA ASP A 231 3.53 32.18 42.35
C ASP A 231 4.19 31.81 41.02
N SER A 232 4.48 32.84 40.23
CA SER A 232 5.10 32.68 38.93
C SER A 232 6.52 32.19 39.15
N ALA A 233 6.84 31.01 38.62
CA ALA A 233 8.22 30.58 38.52
C ALA A 233 8.98 31.62 37.68
N THR A 234 9.91 32.32 38.32
CA THR A 234 10.87 33.18 37.67
C THR A 234 11.83 32.30 36.87
N TRP A 235 11.60 32.20 35.57
CA TRP A 235 12.59 31.63 34.67
C TRP A 235 13.83 32.51 34.72
N GLN A 236 14.93 31.99 35.27
CA GLN A 236 16.23 32.65 35.17
C GLN A 236 16.65 32.65 33.70
N THR A 237 16.52 33.80 33.03
CA THR A 237 17.02 34.04 31.68
C THR A 237 18.51 34.39 31.65
N GLY A 238 19.24 34.13 32.74
CA GLY A 238 20.68 34.27 32.80
C GLY A 238 21.38 33.11 32.10
N HIS A 239 21.48 33.14 30.79
CA HIS A 239 22.57 32.47 30.10
C HIS A 239 23.77 33.41 30.09
N SER A 240 24.87 33.00 30.70
CA SER A 240 26.17 33.61 30.43
C SER A 240 26.39 33.54 28.91
N GLY A 241 26.58 34.71 28.28
CA GLY A 241 26.83 34.80 26.85
C GLY A 241 27.92 33.83 26.44
N VAL A 242 27.64 33.05 25.40
CA VAL A 242 28.68 32.29 24.72
C VAL A 242 29.62 33.34 24.12
N ASP A 243 30.88 33.30 24.53
CA ASP A 243 31.93 34.11 23.94
C ASP A 243 32.11 33.67 22.49
N VAL A 244 31.66 34.52 21.56
CA VAL A 244 31.72 34.27 20.11
C VAL A 244 33.13 34.55 19.57
N GLU A 245 34.08 34.93 20.43
CA GLU A 245 35.48 35.19 20.06
C GLU A 245 36.41 33.98 20.29
N GLY A 246 35.83 32.79 20.51
CA GLY A 246 36.57 31.54 20.70
C GLY A 246 36.21 30.39 19.76
N THR A 247 35.36 30.61 18.75
CA THR A 247 35.13 29.61 17.69
C THR A 247 36.09 29.88 16.54
N GLU A 248 37.28 29.30 16.62
CA GLU A 248 38.11 29.07 15.44
C GLU A 248 37.24 28.39 14.37
N GLN A 249 37.02 29.10 13.27
CA GLN A 249 36.56 28.48 12.04
C GLN A 249 37.55 27.39 11.68
N ALA A 250 37.18 26.12 11.90
CA ALA A 250 37.92 25.01 11.34
C ALA A 250 37.95 25.20 9.82
N GLY A 251 39.12 25.60 9.31
CA GLY A 251 39.38 25.66 7.88
C GLY A 251 39.10 24.30 7.24
N LEU A 252 38.72 24.32 5.97
CA LEU A 252 38.39 23.13 5.17
C LEU A 252 39.52 22.10 5.09
N ASP A 253 40.72 22.42 5.59
CA ASP A 253 41.88 21.52 5.70
C ASP A 253 41.73 20.47 6.83
N ALA A 254 40.78 20.63 7.76
CA ALA A 254 40.56 19.68 8.86
C ALA A 254 39.92 18.33 8.42
N PHE A 255 39.54 18.19 7.15
CA PHE A 255 38.95 16.98 6.59
C PHE A 255 39.94 16.05 5.87
N GLU A 256 41.23 16.39 5.80
CA GLU A 256 42.18 15.63 4.96
C GLU A 256 42.76 14.37 5.64
N ASN A 257 42.47 14.13 6.94
CA ASN A 257 42.90 12.92 7.64
C ASN A 257 41.71 12.14 8.20
N VAL A 258 41.10 11.30 7.37
CA VAL A 258 40.14 10.29 7.81
C VAL A 258 40.91 9.10 8.41
N PRO A 259 40.66 8.72 9.69
CA PRO A 259 41.30 7.56 10.29
C PRO A 259 41.04 6.28 9.49
N GLU A 260 42.07 5.48 9.22
CA GLU A 260 42.02 4.29 8.34
C GLU A 260 40.89 3.29 8.67
N ARG A 261 40.44 3.25 9.93
CA ARG A 261 39.31 2.42 10.37
C ARG A 261 37.97 2.76 9.69
N PHE A 262 37.88 3.93 9.05
CA PHE A 262 36.70 4.41 8.32
C PHE A 262 36.89 4.38 6.80
N LEU A 263 38.03 3.88 6.31
CA LEU A 263 38.25 3.63 4.88
C LEU A 263 37.70 2.23 4.55
N ALA A 264 36.66 2.19 3.72
CA ALA A 264 36.09 0.93 3.23
C ALA A 264 37.13 0.14 2.42
N THR A 265 37.50 -1.04 2.89
CA THR A 265 38.39 -1.97 2.18
C THR A 265 37.77 -2.42 0.85
N ARG A 266 38.48 -2.08 -0.23
CA ARG A 266 38.45 -2.54 -1.64
C ARG A 266 37.36 -3.51 -2.10
N GLN A 267 36.72 -3.12 -3.21
CA GLN A 267 36.12 -3.99 -4.23
C GLN A 267 37.01 -5.20 -4.53
N THR A 268 36.45 -6.40 -4.38
CA THR A 268 37.02 -7.65 -4.88
C THR A 268 36.84 -7.70 -6.40
N SER A 269 37.94 -7.55 -7.13
CA SER A 269 38.00 -7.80 -8.57
C SER A 269 37.78 -9.28 -8.85
N LEU A 270 36.82 -9.61 -9.72
CA LEU A 270 36.64 -10.94 -10.30
C LEU A 270 37.87 -11.30 -11.14
N ALA A 271 38.59 -12.35 -10.74
CA ALA A 271 39.61 -12.97 -11.56
C ALA A 271 38.93 -13.80 -12.65
N THR A 272 39.03 -13.36 -13.90
CA THR A 272 38.77 -14.18 -15.09
C THR A 272 39.91 -15.16 -15.25
N ASP A 273 39.64 -16.44 -14.99
CA ASP A 273 40.59 -17.52 -15.25
C ASP A 273 40.59 -17.86 -16.75
N GLY A 274 41.53 -17.25 -17.46
CA GLY A 274 41.89 -17.60 -18.84
C GLY A 274 43.06 -18.57 -18.82
N GLY A 275 42.77 -19.86 -18.70
CA GLY A 275 43.77 -20.92 -18.81
C GLY A 275 43.97 -21.33 -20.27
N GLU A 276 45.03 -20.84 -20.90
CA GLU A 276 45.56 -21.40 -22.13
C GLU A 276 47.10 -21.59 -22.03
N ARG A 277 47.54 -22.79 -22.46
CA ARG A 277 48.90 -23.23 -22.85
C ARG A 277 49.83 -23.72 -21.71
N GLU A 278 50.69 -24.72 -21.87
CA GLU A 278 51.08 -25.65 -22.95
C GLU A 278 52.00 -26.73 -22.33
N GLN A 279 52.07 -27.90 -22.97
CA GLN A 279 53.24 -28.79 -23.19
C GLN A 279 54.42 -28.83 -22.19
N ASP A 280 54.70 -30.00 -21.62
CA ASP A 280 55.88 -30.86 -21.92
C ASP A 280 56.17 -31.84 -20.75
N GLY A 281 56.39 -33.11 -21.07
CA GLY A 281 56.86 -34.15 -20.13
C GLY A 281 56.19 -35.51 -20.29
#